data_AF-A0A8S1JC02-F1
#
_entry.id   AF-A0A8S1JC02-F1
#
_cell.length_a   1.000
_cell.length_b   1.000
_cell.length_c   1.000
_cell.angle_alpha   90.00
_cell.angle_beta   90.00
_cell.angle_gamma   90.00
#
_symmetry.space_group_name_H-M   'P 1'
#
loop_
_entity.id
_entity.type
_entity.pdbx_description
1 polymer ?
#
loop_
_entity_poly.entity_id
_entity_poly.type
_entity_poly.pdbx_seq_one_letter_code
_entity_poly.pdbx_strand_id
1 'polypeptide(L)'
;MQLRHLDLENVNILPKELGLLVELEALSLSHVKWHGPLLQHVEFVTSLTSLVVNNGESATEELDVLTDLHHFRALPMLSSLQLGGPGLLFPRAFSVPPCQLRNVSSLHLERCAFEAVPQSLLALPSLTSLVLRHGPLSGLPDSIPSNRIRCLDFSCNEFTEVPAGLASMPALETLSLISNPLCLSQSFDFLAGLPSVCSIRFGYELVTSVHRDLAGLRCMSPIAGFNLGTLWMAMREKVPKCSLYI
;
A
#
# COMPACT_ATOMS: atom_id res chain seq x y z
N MET A 1 -18.86 -24.05 -18.06
CA MET A 1 -17.90 -22.92 -18.11
C MET A 1 -17.25 -22.82 -16.74
N GLN A 2 -15.93 -22.78 -16.68
CA GLN A 2 -15.16 -22.66 -15.44
C GLN A 2 -14.93 -21.16 -15.16
N LEU A 3 -15.56 -20.64 -14.12
CA LEU A 3 -15.47 -19.23 -13.73
C LEU A 3 -14.28 -19.05 -12.79
N ARG A 4 -13.21 -18.39 -13.25
CA ARG A 4 -11.99 -18.13 -12.46
C ARG A 4 -11.92 -16.75 -11.84
N HIS A 5 -12.65 -15.79 -12.42
CA HIS A 5 -12.71 -14.41 -11.96
C HIS A 5 -14.18 -14.02 -11.83
N LEU A 6 -14.53 -13.42 -10.70
CA LEU A 6 -15.88 -12.95 -10.44
C LEU A 6 -15.83 -11.54 -9.88
N ASP A 7 -16.52 -10.63 -10.54
CA ASP A 7 -16.69 -9.26 -10.09
C ASP A 7 -18.14 -9.07 -9.67
N LEU A 8 -18.34 -8.63 -8.44
CA LEU A 8 -19.65 -8.34 -7.86
C LEU A 8 -19.69 -6.89 -7.43
N GLU A 9 -20.83 -6.25 -7.66
CA GLU A 9 -21.05 -4.86 -7.31
C GLU A 9 -22.31 -4.71 -6.46
N ASN A 10 -22.28 -3.82 -5.45
CA ASN A 10 -23.42 -3.52 -4.59
C ASN A 10 -24.02 -4.76 -3.89
N VAL A 11 -23.17 -5.71 -3.52
CA VAL A 11 -23.56 -6.93 -2.80
C VAL A 11 -23.46 -6.71 -1.29
N ASN A 12 -24.50 -7.15 -0.58
CA ASN A 12 -24.58 -7.05 0.89
C ASN A 12 -24.19 -8.35 1.62
N ILE A 13 -24.28 -9.49 0.93
CA ILE A 13 -23.95 -10.81 1.47
C ILE A 13 -23.42 -11.71 0.35
N LEU A 14 -22.30 -12.39 0.61
CA LEU A 14 -21.82 -13.43 -0.28
C LEU A 14 -22.67 -14.70 -0.08
N PRO A 15 -23.25 -15.28 -1.15
CA PRO A 15 -23.98 -16.53 -1.03
C PRO A 15 -23.00 -17.69 -0.79
N LYS A 16 -23.39 -18.65 0.06
CA LYS A 16 -22.59 -19.85 0.34
C LYS A 16 -22.32 -20.69 -0.91
N GLU A 17 -23.17 -20.57 -1.93
CA GLU A 17 -23.07 -21.22 -3.23
C GLU A 17 -21.80 -20.79 -3.99
N LEU A 18 -21.16 -19.67 -3.64
CA LEU A 18 -19.83 -19.32 -4.17
C LEU A 18 -18.78 -20.39 -3.87
N GLY A 19 -18.93 -21.15 -2.79
CA GLY A 19 -18.06 -22.28 -2.48
C GLY A 19 -18.15 -23.43 -3.49
N LEU A 20 -19.17 -23.46 -4.35
CA LEU A 20 -19.28 -24.43 -5.45
C LEU A 20 -18.34 -24.08 -6.62
N LEU A 21 -17.86 -22.83 -6.67
CA LEU A 21 -16.94 -22.36 -7.70
C LEU A 21 -15.50 -22.73 -7.33
N VAL A 22 -15.19 -24.02 -7.40
CA VAL A 22 -13.88 -24.58 -6.99
C VAL A 22 -12.67 -24.09 -7.80
N GLU A 23 -12.90 -23.39 -8.90
CA GLU A 23 -11.86 -22.79 -9.73
C GLU A 23 -11.81 -21.27 -9.62
N LEU A 24 -12.61 -20.67 -8.73
CA LEU A 24 -12.62 -19.23 -8.53
C LEU A 24 -11.31 -18.80 -7.87
N GLU A 25 -10.48 -18.09 -8.61
CA GLU A 25 -9.16 -17.62 -8.18
C GLU A 25 -9.17 -16.17 -7.72
N ALA A 26 -10.04 -15.34 -8.33
CA ALA A 26 -10.13 -13.92 -8.05
C ALA A 26 -11.59 -13.50 -7.82
N LEU A 27 -11.81 -12.77 -6.73
CA LEU A 27 -13.10 -12.19 -6.36
C LEU A 27 -12.89 -10.68 -6.16
N SER A 28 -13.62 -9.88 -6.92
CA SER A 28 -13.67 -8.44 -6.75
C SER A 28 -15.04 -8.03 -6.25
N LEU A 29 -15.07 -7.28 -5.16
CA LEU A 29 -16.28 -6.73 -4.56
C LEU A 29 -16.18 -5.21 -4.61
N SER A 30 -17.02 -4.57 -5.42
CA SER A 30 -17.02 -3.11 -5.59
C SER A 30 -18.30 -2.49 -5.06
N HIS A 31 -18.20 -1.30 -4.49
CA HIS A 31 -19.33 -0.57 -3.92
C HIS A 31 -20.11 -1.42 -2.88
N VAL A 32 -19.40 -2.19 -2.05
CA VAL A 32 -20.02 -3.04 -1.02
C VAL A 32 -19.96 -2.40 0.35
N LYS A 33 -20.72 -2.95 1.29
CA LYS A 33 -20.60 -2.65 2.71
C LYS A 33 -19.67 -3.69 3.34
N TRP A 34 -18.42 -3.31 3.63
CA TRP A 34 -17.37 -4.24 4.08
C TRP A 34 -17.77 -5.08 5.29
N HIS A 35 -18.48 -4.46 6.23
CA HIS A 35 -18.82 -5.06 7.51
C HIS A 35 -20.16 -5.78 7.53
N GLY A 36 -20.35 -6.61 8.56
CA GLY A 36 -21.59 -7.33 8.77
C GLY A 36 -21.64 -8.63 7.96
N PRO A 37 -22.76 -8.98 7.31
CA PRO A 37 -22.91 -10.32 6.75
C PRO A 37 -22.13 -10.55 5.45
N LEU A 38 -21.48 -9.53 4.87
CA LEU A 38 -20.82 -9.63 3.57
C LEU A 38 -19.90 -10.86 3.49
N LEU A 39 -19.00 -10.98 4.46
CA LEU A 39 -17.94 -11.99 4.48
C LEU A 39 -18.33 -13.26 5.25
N GLN A 40 -19.57 -13.36 5.75
CA GLN A 40 -20.03 -14.48 6.57
C GLN A 40 -19.80 -15.85 5.91
N HIS A 41 -19.84 -15.92 4.58
CA HIS A 41 -19.67 -17.14 3.80
C HIS A 41 -18.39 -17.17 2.94
N VAL A 42 -17.46 -16.23 3.12
CA VAL A 42 -16.23 -16.20 2.31
C VAL A 42 -15.37 -17.44 2.55
N GLU A 43 -15.49 -18.05 3.74
CA GLU A 43 -14.78 -19.27 4.13
C GLU A 43 -15.01 -20.47 3.21
N PHE A 44 -16.14 -20.49 2.47
CA PHE A 44 -16.43 -21.58 1.54
C PHE A 44 -15.64 -21.47 0.22
N VAL A 45 -15.08 -20.30 -0.09
CA VAL A 45 -14.38 -20.03 -1.35
C VAL A 45 -12.88 -20.35 -1.20
N THR A 46 -12.57 -21.61 -0.91
CA THR A 46 -11.20 -22.03 -0.53
C THR A 46 -10.16 -21.95 -1.66
N SER A 47 -10.59 -21.88 -2.91
CA SER A 47 -9.72 -21.73 -4.09
C SER A 47 -9.19 -20.31 -4.29
N LEU A 48 -9.71 -19.33 -3.53
CA LEU A 48 -9.44 -17.92 -3.76
C LEU A 48 -7.98 -17.57 -3.49
N THR A 49 -7.34 -16.98 -4.49
CA THR A 49 -5.94 -16.52 -4.43
C THR A 49 -5.84 -15.00 -4.29
N SER A 50 -6.81 -14.28 -4.85
CA SER A 50 -6.89 -12.83 -4.83
C SER A 50 -8.28 -12.36 -4.41
N LEU A 51 -8.34 -11.49 -3.41
CA LEU A 51 -9.56 -10.84 -2.97
C LEU A 51 -9.38 -9.33 -3.04
N VAL A 52 -10.27 -8.66 -3.77
CA VAL A 52 -10.37 -7.21 -3.82
C VAL A 52 -11.70 -6.81 -3.22
N VAL A 53 -11.68 -5.91 -2.24
CA VAL A 53 -12.91 -5.35 -1.68
C VAL A 53 -12.80 -3.85 -1.54
N ASN A 54 -13.72 -3.16 -2.20
CA ASN A 54 -13.86 -1.73 -2.20
C ASN A 54 -15.19 -1.33 -1.57
N ASN A 55 -15.09 -0.70 -0.40
CA ASN A 55 -16.20 -0.19 0.36
C ASN A 55 -16.86 0.97 -0.40
N GLY A 56 -18.18 0.91 -0.60
CA GLY A 56 -18.93 1.90 -1.37
C GLY A 56 -19.52 3.04 -0.54
N GLU A 57 -19.68 2.84 0.76
CA GLU A 57 -20.34 3.80 1.65
C GLU A 57 -19.30 4.49 2.54
N SER A 58 -19.31 5.82 2.59
CA SER A 58 -18.61 6.52 3.69
C SER A 58 -19.27 6.10 4.98
N ALA A 59 -18.56 5.30 5.76
CA ALA A 59 -19.05 4.80 7.02
C ALA A 59 -19.53 5.96 7.90
N THR A 60 -20.79 5.92 8.35
CA THR A 60 -21.34 6.88 9.30
C THR A 60 -20.77 6.67 10.71
N GLU A 61 -20.18 5.50 10.95
CA GLU A 61 -19.52 5.09 12.19
C GLU A 61 -18.14 4.53 11.85
N GLU A 62 -17.19 4.68 12.76
CA GLU A 62 -15.83 4.20 12.58
C GLU A 62 -15.82 2.68 12.37
N LEU A 63 -15.52 2.21 11.15
CA LEU A 63 -15.52 0.78 10.83
C LEU A 63 -14.18 0.14 11.15
N ASP A 64 -14.18 -0.67 12.21
CA ASP A 64 -13.05 -1.51 12.56
C ASP A 64 -12.97 -2.73 11.64
N VAL A 65 -12.09 -2.69 10.64
CA VAL A 65 -11.88 -3.78 9.66
C VAL A 65 -11.56 -5.12 10.34
N LEU A 66 -11.08 -5.09 11.59
CA LEU A 66 -10.61 -6.25 12.33
C LEU A 66 -11.69 -7.23 12.71
N THR A 67 -12.91 -6.74 12.96
CA THR A 67 -14.02 -7.64 13.29
C THR A 67 -14.29 -8.60 12.17
N ASP A 68 -13.96 -8.27 10.92
CA ASP A 68 -14.27 -9.10 9.76
C ASP A 68 -13.04 -9.86 9.21
N LEU A 69 -11.81 -9.51 9.61
CA LEU A 69 -10.60 -10.23 9.17
C LEU A 69 -10.57 -11.71 9.60
N HIS A 70 -11.33 -12.09 10.64
CA HIS A 70 -11.41 -13.49 11.09
C HIS A 70 -11.97 -14.42 10.02
N HIS A 71 -12.81 -13.92 9.12
CA HIS A 71 -13.38 -14.68 8.01
C HIS A 71 -12.30 -15.20 7.04
N PHE A 72 -11.17 -14.51 6.92
CA PHE A 72 -10.09 -14.91 6.01
C PHE A 72 -9.19 -16.02 6.54
N ARG A 73 -9.33 -16.40 7.82
CA ARG A 73 -8.61 -17.55 8.40
C ARG A 73 -8.80 -18.83 7.59
N ALA A 74 -9.97 -18.98 6.98
CA ALA A 74 -10.37 -20.16 6.24
C ALA A 74 -9.99 -20.13 4.75
N LEU A 75 -9.20 -19.14 4.30
CA LEU A 75 -8.75 -19.03 2.92
C LEU A 75 -7.29 -19.49 2.76
N PRO A 76 -7.05 -20.79 2.53
CA PRO A 76 -5.70 -21.35 2.52
C PRO A 76 -4.86 -20.91 1.31
N MET A 77 -5.47 -20.41 0.24
CA MET A 77 -4.76 -20.04 -0.99
C MET A 77 -4.59 -18.52 -1.14
N LEU A 78 -5.15 -17.73 -0.23
CA LEU A 78 -5.18 -16.27 -0.36
C LEU A 78 -3.77 -15.70 -0.23
N SER A 79 -3.29 -15.11 -1.33
CA SER A 79 -1.94 -14.52 -1.45
C SER A 79 -1.98 -13.02 -1.70
N SER A 80 -3.05 -12.52 -2.32
CA SER A 80 -3.27 -11.11 -2.62
C SER A 80 -4.55 -10.63 -1.94
N LEU A 81 -4.44 -9.63 -1.07
CA LEU A 81 -5.57 -9.00 -0.41
C LEU A 81 -5.53 -7.49 -0.67
N GLN A 82 -6.61 -6.96 -1.25
CA GLN A 82 -6.76 -5.53 -1.51
C GLN A 82 -8.02 -5.03 -0.83
N LEU A 83 -7.86 -4.09 0.11
CA LEU A 83 -8.96 -3.46 0.84
C LEU A 83 -8.94 -1.97 0.56
N GLY A 84 -10.08 -1.38 0.31
CA GLY A 84 -10.14 0.08 0.20
C GLY A 84 -11.54 0.64 0.22
N GLY A 85 -11.61 1.96 0.11
CA GLY A 85 -12.86 2.71 0.12
C GLY A 85 -12.99 3.61 1.35
N PRO A 86 -13.87 4.62 1.29
CA PRO A 86 -14.00 5.63 2.32
C PRO A 86 -14.47 5.04 3.66
N GLY A 87 -13.99 5.62 4.77
CA GLY A 87 -14.45 5.29 6.13
C GLY A 87 -13.91 3.98 6.71
N LEU A 88 -13.05 3.25 5.99
CA LEU A 88 -12.32 2.12 6.57
C LEU A 88 -11.27 2.64 7.54
N LEU A 89 -11.40 2.29 8.82
CA LEU A 89 -10.45 2.65 9.86
C LEU A 89 -9.66 1.43 10.28
N PHE A 90 -8.37 1.66 10.50
CA PHE A 90 -7.48 0.68 11.08
C PHE A 90 -7.01 1.22 12.43
N PRO A 91 -7.32 0.56 13.55
CA PRO A 91 -6.95 1.07 14.85
C PRO A 91 -5.43 1.07 15.01
N ARG A 92 -4.92 2.10 15.71
CA ARG A 92 -3.47 2.30 15.95
C ARG A 92 -2.79 1.07 16.56
N ALA A 93 -3.49 0.36 17.42
CA ALA A 93 -3.01 -0.84 18.09
C ALA A 93 -3.95 -1.99 17.75
N PHE A 94 -3.45 -2.95 16.98
CA PHE A 94 -4.18 -4.19 16.78
C PHE A 94 -3.26 -5.39 16.61
N SER A 95 -3.78 -6.55 16.99
CA SER A 95 -3.14 -7.84 16.82
C SER A 95 -3.94 -8.69 15.85
N VAL A 96 -3.52 -8.82 14.58
CA VAL A 96 -3.90 -9.97 13.76
C VAL A 96 -3.36 -11.19 14.50
N PRO A 97 -4.19 -12.14 14.94
CA PRO A 97 -3.68 -13.43 15.36
C PRO A 97 -2.81 -13.98 14.23
N PRO A 98 -1.59 -14.49 14.49
CA PRO A 98 -0.64 -14.97 13.48
C PRO A 98 -1.14 -16.13 12.60
N CYS A 99 -2.41 -16.52 12.74
CA CYS A 99 -3.08 -17.59 12.04
C CYS A 99 -4.05 -17.12 10.94
N GLN A 100 -4.43 -15.84 10.87
CA GLN A 100 -5.52 -15.41 9.97
C GLN A 100 -5.08 -15.19 8.52
N LEU A 101 -3.91 -14.61 8.27
CA LEU A 101 -3.46 -14.20 6.92
C LEU A 101 -2.05 -14.75 6.59
N ARG A 102 -1.80 -16.02 6.88
CA ARG A 102 -0.44 -16.62 6.79
C ARG A 102 0.16 -16.61 5.38
N ASN A 103 -0.69 -16.68 4.35
CA ASN A 103 -0.25 -16.82 2.96
C ASN A 103 -0.30 -15.51 2.18
N VAL A 104 -0.83 -14.44 2.78
CA VAL A 104 -0.89 -13.12 2.13
C VAL A 104 0.52 -12.59 1.95
N SER A 105 0.94 -12.53 0.69
CA SER A 105 2.23 -12.00 0.26
C SER A 105 2.13 -10.59 -0.31
N SER A 106 0.96 -10.20 -0.81
CA SER A 106 0.66 -8.86 -1.29
C SER A 106 -0.54 -8.28 -0.54
N LEU A 107 -0.33 -7.18 0.16
CA LEU A 107 -1.36 -6.45 0.89
C LEU A 107 -1.48 -5.03 0.34
N HIS A 108 -2.63 -4.70 -0.22
CA HIS A 108 -2.93 -3.35 -0.69
C HIS A 108 -4.03 -2.75 0.15
N LEU A 109 -3.78 -1.57 0.71
CA LEU A 109 -4.77 -0.80 1.42
C LEU A 109 -4.88 0.58 0.78
N GLU A 110 -6.06 0.95 0.34
CA GLU A 110 -6.30 2.19 -0.38
C GLU A 110 -7.44 3.00 0.26
N ARG A 111 -7.22 4.31 0.45
CA ARG A 111 -8.23 5.24 0.99
C ARG A 111 -8.75 4.87 2.38
N CYS A 112 -7.98 4.10 3.15
CA CYS A 112 -8.32 3.86 4.55
C CYS A 112 -7.69 4.97 5.41
N ALA A 113 -8.42 5.39 6.44
CA ALA A 113 -7.93 6.37 7.38
C ALA A 113 -6.96 5.67 8.36
N PHE A 114 -5.68 5.66 7.99
CA PHE A 114 -4.59 5.13 8.81
C PHE A 114 -3.93 6.25 9.61
N GLU A 115 -4.08 6.27 10.93
CA GLU A 115 -3.20 7.11 11.76
C GLU A 115 -1.80 6.51 11.92
N ALA A 116 -1.69 5.18 11.79
CA ALA A 116 -0.43 4.44 11.74
C ALA A 116 -0.65 3.08 11.07
N VAL A 117 0.41 2.48 10.51
CA VAL A 117 0.33 1.08 10.05
C VAL A 117 0.43 0.15 11.27
N PRO A 118 -0.57 -0.69 11.53
CA PRO A 118 -0.56 -1.54 12.70
C PRO A 118 0.50 -2.64 12.60
N GLN A 119 1.24 -2.84 13.69
CA GLN A 119 2.39 -3.77 13.76
C GLN A 119 2.04 -5.21 13.34
N SER A 120 0.81 -5.64 13.56
CA SER A 120 0.40 -7.00 13.22
C SER A 120 0.17 -7.24 11.73
N LEU A 121 -0.16 -6.22 10.93
CA LEU A 121 -0.10 -6.32 9.47
C LEU A 121 1.35 -6.47 8.98
N LEU A 122 2.28 -5.83 9.69
CA LEU A 122 3.71 -5.92 9.41
C LEU A 122 4.31 -7.25 9.88
N ALA A 123 3.64 -7.96 10.79
CA ALA A 123 4.03 -9.28 11.28
C ALA A 123 3.56 -10.45 10.40
N LEU A 124 2.87 -10.18 9.28
CA LEU A 124 2.42 -11.22 8.36
C LEU A 124 3.63 -11.98 7.78
N PRO A 125 3.70 -13.31 7.96
CA PRO A 125 4.94 -14.06 7.74
C PRO A 125 5.35 -14.12 6.27
N SER A 126 4.39 -14.03 5.35
CA SER A 126 4.63 -14.15 3.90
C SER A 126 4.65 -12.80 3.18
N LEU A 127 4.46 -11.68 3.89
CA LEU A 127 4.34 -10.36 3.28
C LEU A 127 5.64 -9.94 2.59
N THR A 128 5.54 -9.63 1.29
CA THR A 128 6.65 -9.18 0.44
C THR A 128 6.31 -7.91 -0.33
N SER A 129 5.03 -7.63 -0.54
CA SER A 129 4.53 -6.43 -1.21
C SER A 129 3.52 -5.71 -0.32
N LEU A 130 3.79 -4.45 -0.02
CA LEU A 130 2.92 -3.60 0.79
C LEU A 130 2.63 -2.30 0.04
N VAL A 131 1.36 -2.09 -0.26
CA VAL A 131 0.84 -0.89 -0.93
C VAL A 131 -0.10 -0.20 0.03
N LEU A 132 0.24 1.01 0.47
CA LEU A 132 -0.62 1.85 1.31
C LEU A 132 -0.77 3.19 0.60
N ARG A 133 -1.94 3.44 0.02
CA ARG A 133 -2.18 4.65 -0.79
C ARG A 133 -3.35 5.45 -0.26
N HIS A 134 -3.32 6.76 -0.52
CA HIS A 134 -4.42 7.66 -0.19
C HIS A 134 -4.76 7.68 1.31
N GLY A 135 -3.75 7.75 2.17
CA GLY A 135 -3.89 7.90 3.62
C GLY A 135 -2.98 9.01 4.19
N PRO A 136 -3.10 9.35 5.48
CA PRO A 136 -2.29 10.42 6.08
C PRO A 136 -0.94 9.90 6.61
N LEU A 137 -0.32 8.93 5.90
CA LEU A 137 0.94 8.33 6.35
C LEU A 137 2.11 9.29 6.10
N SER A 138 2.83 9.65 7.16
CA SER A 138 3.97 10.60 7.09
C SER A 138 5.32 9.98 7.43
N GLY A 139 5.34 8.73 7.92
CA GLY A 139 6.55 8.04 8.34
C GLY A 139 6.50 6.54 8.12
N LEU A 140 7.69 5.93 7.98
CA LEU A 140 7.83 4.48 7.89
C LEU A 140 7.80 3.88 9.31
N PRO A 141 6.95 2.89 9.61
CA PRO A 141 7.00 2.21 10.89
C PRO A 141 8.30 1.40 11.05
N ASP A 142 8.95 1.53 12.21
CA ASP A 142 10.19 0.82 12.57
C ASP A 142 10.07 -0.72 12.50
N SER A 143 8.84 -1.22 12.53
CA SER A 143 8.51 -2.65 12.57
C SER A 143 8.23 -3.26 11.19
N ILE A 144 8.46 -2.51 10.09
CA ILE A 144 8.35 -3.09 8.74
C ILE A 144 9.35 -4.24 8.59
N PRO A 145 8.96 -5.39 8.02
CA PRO A 145 9.82 -6.56 7.86
C PRO A 145 10.85 -6.33 6.73
N SER A 146 11.85 -5.51 7.03
CA SER A 146 12.87 -4.99 6.09
C SER A 146 13.60 -6.07 5.31
N ASN A 147 13.77 -7.25 5.89
CA ASN A 147 14.46 -8.40 5.28
C ASN A 147 13.62 -9.15 4.21
N ARG A 148 12.32 -8.90 4.10
CA ARG A 148 11.42 -9.65 3.20
C ARG A 148 10.67 -8.79 2.20
N ILE A 149 10.41 -7.53 2.53
CA ILE A 149 9.69 -6.63 1.64
C ILE A 149 10.53 -6.33 0.39
N ARG A 150 9.92 -6.57 -0.76
CA ARG A 150 10.45 -6.30 -2.11
C ARG A 150 9.76 -5.13 -2.77
N CYS A 151 8.48 -4.91 -2.48
CA CYS A 151 7.70 -3.83 -3.09
C CYS A 151 7.08 -2.97 -1.99
N LEU A 152 7.38 -1.66 -2.03
CA LEU A 152 6.72 -0.64 -1.23
C LEU A 152 6.10 0.41 -2.13
N ASP A 153 4.83 0.70 -1.87
CA ASP A 153 4.13 1.80 -2.51
C ASP A 153 3.39 2.61 -1.47
N PHE A 154 3.90 3.82 -1.23
CA PHE A 154 3.30 4.80 -0.34
C PHE A 154 2.87 6.04 -1.12
N SER A 155 2.38 5.85 -2.34
CA SER A 155 1.93 6.95 -3.17
C SER A 155 0.68 7.62 -2.57
N CYS A 156 0.53 8.93 -2.81
CA CYS A 156 -0.61 9.70 -2.31
C CYS A 156 -0.75 9.67 -0.78
N ASN A 157 0.34 9.89 -0.05
CA ASN A 157 0.33 10.07 1.40
C ASN A 157 0.95 11.44 1.79
N GLU A 158 1.43 11.57 3.03
CA GLU A 158 1.91 12.83 3.61
C GLU A 158 3.42 12.80 3.93
N PHE A 159 4.20 11.99 3.21
CA PHE A 159 5.66 11.95 3.40
C PHE A 159 6.28 13.27 2.97
N THR A 160 6.81 14.01 3.95
CA THR A 160 7.61 15.22 3.72
C THR A 160 9.09 14.90 3.53
N GLU A 161 9.49 13.69 3.91
CA GLU A 161 10.85 13.20 3.82
C GLU A 161 10.90 11.74 3.39
N VAL A 162 12.03 11.33 2.83
CA VAL A 162 12.26 9.90 2.56
C VAL A 162 12.66 9.22 3.87
N PRO A 163 11.93 8.21 4.35
CA PRO A 163 12.20 7.62 5.65
C PRO A 163 13.57 6.94 5.71
N ALA A 164 14.38 7.28 6.72
CA ALA A 164 15.72 6.73 6.90
C ALA A 164 15.74 5.19 7.03
N GLY A 165 14.66 4.59 7.56
CA GLY A 165 14.51 3.14 7.69
C GLY A 165 14.59 2.37 6.36
N LEU A 166 14.32 3.04 5.22
CA LEU A 166 14.45 2.42 3.89
C LEU A 166 15.88 1.96 3.59
N ALA A 167 16.91 2.63 4.13
CA ALA A 167 18.31 2.24 3.97
C ALA A 167 18.62 0.82 4.50
N SER A 168 17.76 0.29 5.37
CA SER A 168 17.92 -1.01 6.02
C SER A 168 17.11 -2.14 5.39
N MET A 169 16.60 -1.94 4.17
CA MET A 169 15.74 -2.91 3.46
C MET A 169 16.51 -3.61 2.31
N PRO A 170 17.31 -4.66 2.59
CA PRO A 170 18.20 -5.28 1.61
C PRO A 170 17.45 -6.00 0.48
N ALA A 171 16.21 -6.39 0.71
CA ALA A 171 15.37 -7.10 -0.26
C ALA A 171 14.50 -6.16 -1.11
N LEU A 172 14.49 -4.85 -0.84
CA LEU A 172 13.64 -3.91 -1.56
C LEU A 172 14.05 -3.84 -3.03
N GLU A 173 13.09 -4.02 -3.93
CA GLU A 173 13.26 -4.00 -5.38
C GLU A 173 12.56 -2.77 -5.98
N THR A 174 11.34 -2.46 -5.49
CA THR A 174 10.52 -1.35 -5.98
C THR A 174 10.06 -0.44 -4.86
N LEU A 175 10.23 0.87 -5.04
CA LEU A 175 9.72 1.92 -4.15
C LEU A 175 8.93 2.96 -4.96
N SER A 176 7.73 3.30 -4.49
CA SER A 176 6.94 4.42 -5.02
C SER A 176 6.54 5.37 -3.90
N LEU A 177 6.91 6.64 -4.06
CA LEU A 177 6.53 7.77 -3.19
C LEU A 177 5.87 8.89 -4.02
N ILE A 178 5.19 8.52 -5.11
CA ILE A 178 4.51 9.46 -6.00
C ILE A 178 3.43 10.25 -5.23
N SER A 179 3.21 11.52 -5.58
CA SER A 179 2.19 12.37 -4.96
C SER A 179 2.31 12.46 -3.44
N ASN A 180 3.53 12.68 -2.95
CA ASN A 180 3.82 13.04 -1.56
C ASN A 180 4.50 14.42 -1.50
N PRO A 181 4.32 15.21 -0.43
CA PRO A 181 4.92 16.53 -0.27
C PRO A 181 6.41 16.49 0.11
N LEU A 182 7.22 15.69 -0.60
CA LEU A 182 8.63 15.45 -0.29
C LEU A 182 9.49 16.72 -0.44
N CYS A 183 10.29 17.01 0.58
CA CYS A 183 11.22 18.13 0.58
C CYS A 183 12.55 17.76 -0.10
N LEU A 184 12.91 18.52 -1.14
CA LEU A 184 14.08 18.27 -1.99
C LEU A 184 15.42 18.66 -1.37
N SER A 185 15.45 19.19 -0.14
CA SER A 185 16.71 19.52 0.54
C SER A 185 17.41 18.30 1.13
N GLN A 186 16.77 17.13 1.12
CA GLN A 186 17.30 15.92 1.74
C GLN A 186 18.28 15.16 0.86
N SER A 187 19.26 14.53 1.52
CA SER A 187 20.23 13.67 0.85
C SER A 187 19.62 12.31 0.50
N PHE A 188 19.93 11.82 -0.70
CA PHE A 188 19.55 10.48 -1.18
C PHE A 188 20.63 9.42 -0.88
N ASP A 189 21.47 9.66 0.12
CA ASP A 189 22.56 8.74 0.49
C ASP A 189 22.08 7.34 0.88
N PHE A 190 20.85 7.22 1.39
CA PHE A 190 20.22 5.94 1.73
C PHE A 190 20.17 4.95 0.56
N LEU A 191 20.15 5.44 -0.68
CA LEU A 191 20.16 4.62 -1.89
C LEU A 191 21.40 3.73 -1.99
N ALA A 192 22.53 4.16 -1.43
CA ALA A 192 23.74 3.33 -1.38
C ALA A 192 23.55 2.07 -0.52
N GLY A 193 22.59 2.08 0.42
CA GLY A 193 22.25 0.95 1.29
C GLY A 193 21.24 -0.04 0.67
N LEU A 194 20.82 0.16 -0.57
CA LEU A 194 19.74 -0.57 -1.23
C LEU A 194 20.27 -1.44 -2.40
N PRO A 195 20.85 -2.62 -2.11
CA PRO A 195 21.56 -3.43 -3.11
C PRO A 195 20.63 -4.06 -4.17
N SER A 196 19.36 -4.24 -3.86
CA SER A 196 18.40 -4.97 -4.71
C SER A 196 17.44 -4.05 -5.47
N VAL A 197 17.47 -2.73 -5.22
CA VAL A 197 16.49 -1.82 -5.80
C VAL A 197 16.73 -1.67 -7.30
N CYS A 198 15.65 -1.76 -8.06
CA CYS A 198 15.64 -1.67 -9.51
C CYS A 198 14.60 -0.67 -10.06
N SER A 199 13.67 -0.19 -9.22
CA SER A 199 12.69 0.83 -9.61
C SER A 199 12.40 1.77 -8.44
N ILE A 200 12.57 3.07 -8.68
CA ILE A 200 12.18 4.11 -7.72
C ILE A 200 11.35 5.16 -8.45
N ARG A 201 10.21 5.55 -7.86
CA ARG A 201 9.32 6.56 -8.41
C ARG A 201 9.05 7.67 -7.40
N PHE A 202 9.29 8.90 -7.81
CA PHE A 202 8.93 10.12 -7.08
C PHE A 202 7.89 10.91 -7.89
N GLY A 203 7.08 11.76 -7.25
CA GLY A 203 5.89 12.36 -7.86
C GLY A 203 6.10 13.65 -8.65
N TYR A 204 5.19 13.93 -9.59
CA TYR A 204 5.16 15.06 -10.54
C TYR A 204 5.12 16.48 -9.94
N GLU A 205 4.90 16.68 -8.64
CA GLU A 205 5.06 18.03 -8.04
C GLU A 205 6.52 18.54 -8.09
N LEU A 206 7.45 17.65 -8.46
CA LEU A 206 8.82 17.95 -8.87
C LEU A 206 8.95 18.88 -10.09
N VAL A 207 7.91 19.05 -10.93
CA VAL A 207 8.03 19.74 -12.23
C VAL A 207 7.40 21.14 -12.24
N THR A 208 6.39 21.42 -11.41
CA THR A 208 5.64 22.68 -11.46
C THR A 208 6.25 23.83 -10.65
N SER A 209 7.06 23.56 -9.62
CA SER A 209 7.71 24.64 -8.84
C SER A 209 8.93 25.24 -9.53
N VAL A 210 9.47 24.59 -10.58
CA VAL A 210 10.58 25.13 -11.38
C VAL A 210 10.07 26.07 -12.49
N HIS A 211 8.79 26.01 -12.86
CA HIS A 211 8.28 26.71 -14.05
C HIS A 211 7.24 27.81 -13.82
N ARG A 212 6.85 28.13 -12.58
CA ARG A 212 5.87 29.20 -12.36
C ARG A 212 6.07 29.95 -11.04
N ASP A 213 7.16 30.71 -10.94
CA ASP A 213 7.20 31.96 -10.16
C ASP A 213 8.45 32.79 -10.54
N LEU A 214 8.39 33.38 -11.73
CA LEU A 214 9.22 34.52 -12.13
C LEU A 214 8.35 35.77 -12.18
N ALA A 215 7.72 36.16 -11.08
CA ALA A 215 7.31 37.55 -10.78
C ALA A 215 6.53 37.61 -9.47
N GLY A 216 7.25 37.60 -8.34
CA GLY A 216 6.78 38.27 -7.15
C GLY A 216 5.90 37.47 -6.19
N LEU A 217 6.53 36.66 -5.34
CA LEU A 217 6.07 36.48 -3.96
C LEU A 217 7.26 36.55 -3.01
N ARG A 218 7.26 37.62 -2.21
CA ARG A 218 8.16 37.86 -1.09
C ARG A 218 7.70 37.02 0.10
N CYS A 219 8.20 35.80 0.22
CA CYS A 219 8.34 35.09 1.49
C CYS A 219 9.42 34.01 1.32
N MET A 220 10.65 34.37 1.71
CA MET A 220 11.76 33.49 2.12
C MET A 220 12.26 32.40 1.13
N SER A 221 13.32 32.79 0.41
CA SER A 221 14.41 32.03 -0.24
C SER A 221 14.07 30.78 -1.09
N PRO A 222 14.25 30.86 -2.43
CA PRO A 222 14.41 29.66 -3.25
C PRO A 222 15.75 29.02 -2.92
N ILE A 223 15.76 27.71 -2.63
CA ILE A 223 17.02 26.95 -2.52
C ILE A 223 17.62 26.87 -3.93
N ALA A 224 18.55 27.77 -4.20
CA ALA A 224 19.46 27.66 -5.32
C ALA A 224 20.29 26.37 -5.15
N GLY A 225 20.02 25.33 -5.95
CA GLY A 225 20.95 24.20 -6.06
C GLY A 225 20.36 22.84 -6.44
N PHE A 226 19.06 22.58 -6.28
CA PHE A 226 18.52 21.25 -6.57
C PHE A 226 17.99 21.16 -8.01
N ASN A 227 18.87 20.78 -8.94
CA ASN A 227 18.49 20.47 -10.31
C ASN A 227 18.05 18.99 -10.39
N LEU A 228 16.95 18.70 -11.08
CA LEU A 228 16.54 17.34 -11.44
C LEU A 228 17.70 16.54 -12.07
N GLY A 229 18.58 17.20 -12.81
CA GLY A 229 19.80 16.62 -13.36
C GLY A 229 20.82 16.19 -12.30
N THR A 230 21.01 16.93 -11.20
CA THR A 230 21.91 16.54 -10.11
C THR A 230 21.36 15.37 -9.30
N LEU A 231 20.03 15.34 -9.10
CA LEU A 231 19.35 14.19 -8.50
C LEU A 231 19.49 12.95 -9.38
N TRP A 232 19.19 13.08 -10.67
CA TRP A 232 19.35 12.01 -11.66
C TRP A 232 20.79 11.47 -11.70
N MET A 233 21.80 12.34 -11.70
CA MET A 233 23.21 11.92 -11.72
C MET A 233 23.62 11.21 -10.43
N ALA A 234 23.26 11.74 -9.25
CA ALA A 234 23.54 11.11 -7.96
C ALA A 234 22.86 9.74 -7.82
N MET A 235 21.63 9.62 -8.31
CA MET A 235 20.88 8.35 -8.29
C MET A 235 21.45 7.34 -9.30
N ARG A 236 21.87 7.79 -10.49
CA ARG A 236 22.49 6.92 -11.51
C ARG A 236 23.87 6.40 -11.08
N GLU A 237 24.63 7.20 -10.34
CA GLU A 237 25.90 6.79 -9.75
C GLU A 237 25.71 5.74 -8.65
N LYS A 238 24.70 5.93 -7.79
CA LYS A 238 24.45 5.05 -6.63
C LYS A 238 23.66 3.79 -6.96
N VAL A 239 22.75 3.84 -7.94
CA VAL A 239 21.89 2.70 -8.33
C VAL A 239 21.77 2.59 -9.86
N PRO A 240 22.83 2.17 -10.56
CA PRO A 240 22.92 2.25 -12.03
C PRO A 240 21.94 1.34 -12.78
N LYS A 241 21.34 0.35 -12.11
CA LYS A 241 20.34 -0.57 -12.67
C LYS A 241 18.90 -0.09 -12.46
N CYS A 242 18.69 1.01 -11.75
CA CYS A 242 17.35 1.51 -11.44
C CYS A 242 16.70 2.24 -12.62
N SER A 243 15.45 1.88 -12.90
CA SER A 243 14.55 2.73 -13.68
C SER A 243 14.01 3.83 -12.78
N LEU A 244 14.34 5.07 -13.13
CA LEU A 244 13.88 6.26 -12.41
C LEU A 244 12.77 6.93 -13.21
N TYR A 245 11.60 7.06 -12.58
CA TYR A 245 10.45 7.78 -13.11
C TYR A 245 10.25 9.03 -12.26
N ILE A 246 10.37 10.19 -12.91
CA ILE A 246 10.17 11.54 -12.37
C ILE A 246 8.93 12.12 -13.05
#